data_AF-A0A3M1TUM8-F1
#
_entry.id   AF-A0A3M1TUM8-F1
#
_cell.length_a   1.000
_cell.length_b   1.000
_cell.length_c   1.000
_cell.angle_alpha   90.00
_cell.angle_beta   90.00
_cell.angle_gamma   90.00
#
_symmetry.space_group_name_H-M   'P 1'
#
loop_
_entity.id
_entity.type
_entity.pdbx_description
1 polymer ?
#
loop_
_entity_poly.entity_id
_entity_poly.type
_entity_poly.pdbx_seq_one_letter_code
_entity_poly.pdbx_strand_id
1 'polypeptide(L)'
;MKGPAPRNTFHFDPEAPMEGQPVALKAGPITFRNGCEGIESVAVHVNGRRIEVTWTPKAVPPDRICTMALHDDWVEAQLEGLSAGTYTVAVNEVGEATLTVAPRAEGEAE
;
A
#
# COMPACT_ATOMS: atom_id res chain seq x y z
N MET A 1 22.53 2.97 -20.67
CA MET A 1 22.58 3.39 -19.26
C MET A 1 21.22 3.07 -18.65
N LYS A 2 21.10 1.99 -17.86
CA LYS A 2 19.86 1.72 -17.12
C LYS A 2 19.86 2.70 -15.95
N GLY A 3 18.95 3.69 -15.96
CA GLY A 3 18.70 4.52 -14.78
C GLY A 3 18.34 3.65 -13.58
N PRO A 4 18.57 4.12 -12.34
CA PRO A 4 18.17 3.36 -11.16
C PRO A 4 16.68 3.05 -11.25
N ALA A 5 16.31 1.81 -10.95
CA ALA A 5 14.91 1.41 -10.84
C ALA A 5 14.20 2.38 -9.88
N PRO A 6 12.94 2.78 -10.16
CA PRO A 6 12.21 3.67 -9.27
C PRO A 6 12.18 3.03 -7.87
N ARG A 7 12.71 3.75 -6.88
CA ARG A 7 12.75 3.32 -5.48
C ARG A 7 11.36 3.55 -4.90
N ASN A 8 10.43 2.69 -5.26
CA ASN A 8 9.09 2.73 -4.71
C ASN A 8 9.22 2.46 -3.21
N THR A 9 8.74 3.41 -2.41
CA THR A 9 8.97 3.42 -0.97
C THR A 9 7.78 2.77 -0.30
N PHE A 10 8.04 1.71 0.46
CA PHE A 10 7.06 1.01 1.28
C PHE A 10 7.37 1.29 2.74
N HIS A 11 6.40 1.83 3.45
CA HIS A 11 6.44 2.02 4.88
C HIS A 11 5.35 1.15 5.50
N PHE A 12 5.77 0.28 6.41
CA PHE A 12 4.88 -0.42 7.32
C PHE A 12 5.02 0.23 8.70
N ASP A 13 4.01 0.06 9.54
CA ASP A 13 4.09 0.48 10.95
C ASP A 13 5.40 -0.05 11.59
N PRO A 14 6.11 0.76 12.39
CA PRO A 14 7.41 0.39 12.95
C PRO A 14 7.38 -0.82 13.89
N GLU A 15 6.22 -1.16 14.47
CA GLU A 15 6.09 -2.36 15.29
C GLU A 15 5.83 -3.59 14.41
N ALA A 16 6.61 -4.65 14.61
CA ALA A 16 6.41 -5.90 13.89
C ALA A 16 4.99 -6.43 14.18
N PRO A 17 4.10 -6.51 13.16
CA PRO A 17 2.71 -6.79 13.43
C PRO A 17 2.56 -8.23 13.92
N MET A 18 1.80 -8.41 15.00
CA MET A 18 1.44 -9.73 15.47
C MET A 18 0.23 -10.25 14.69
N GLU A 19 0.09 -11.57 14.66
CA GLU A 19 -1.07 -12.24 14.07
C GLU A 19 -2.38 -11.63 14.60
N GLY A 20 -3.27 -11.32 13.66
CA GLY A 20 -4.59 -10.74 13.94
C GLY A 20 -4.59 -9.25 14.26
N GLN A 21 -3.44 -8.57 14.33
CA GLN A 21 -3.39 -7.12 14.48
C GLN A 21 -3.55 -6.40 13.12
N PRO A 22 -4.15 -5.20 13.11
CA PRO A 22 -4.18 -4.35 11.93
C PRO A 22 -2.76 -3.85 11.62
N VAL A 23 -2.42 -3.78 10.32
CA VAL A 23 -1.13 -3.29 9.82
C VAL A 23 -1.38 -2.10 8.90
N ALA A 24 -0.82 -0.94 9.25
CA ALA A 24 -0.83 0.22 8.39
C ALA A 24 0.26 0.09 7.33
N LEU A 25 -0.13 0.22 6.06
CA LEU A 25 0.75 0.24 4.90
C LEU A 25 0.65 1.60 4.22
N LYS A 26 1.81 2.20 3.92
CA LYS A 26 1.93 3.39 3.07
C LYS A 26 2.91 3.13 1.93
N ALA A 27 2.47 3.27 0.69
CA ALA A 27 3.27 3.00 -0.51
C ALA A 27 3.24 4.18 -1.49
N GLY A 28 4.40 4.56 -2.05
CA GLY A 28 4.51 5.69 -3.00
C GLY A 28 5.92 6.29 -3.10
N PRO A 29 6.08 7.52 -3.63
CA PRO A 29 5.01 8.40 -4.14
C PRO A 29 4.50 8.02 -5.55
N ILE A 30 3.23 8.30 -5.82
CA ILE A 30 2.61 8.26 -7.16
C ILE A 30 2.53 9.68 -7.70
N THR A 31 3.13 9.95 -8.85
CA THR A 31 3.12 11.29 -9.46
C THR A 31 1.98 11.43 -10.47
N PHE A 32 1.09 12.39 -10.24
CA PHE A 32 0.02 12.78 -11.16
C PHE A 32 0.38 14.01 -11.99
N ARG A 33 -0.14 14.09 -13.22
CA ARG A 33 0.25 15.14 -14.19
C ARG A 33 -0.57 16.42 -14.13
N ASN A 34 -1.64 16.44 -13.34
CA ASN A 34 -2.48 17.60 -13.12
C ASN A 34 -3.01 17.60 -11.68
N GLY A 35 -3.49 18.75 -11.21
CA GLY A 35 -4.04 18.87 -9.84
C GLY A 35 -5.45 18.32 -9.64
N CYS A 36 -6.02 17.56 -10.58
CA CYS A 36 -7.36 16.99 -10.46
C CYS A 36 -7.38 15.48 -10.28
N GLU A 37 -6.38 14.80 -10.86
CA GLU A 37 -6.11 13.40 -10.60
C GLU A 37 -5.63 13.21 -9.16
N GLY A 38 -5.75 11.98 -8.67
CA GLY A 38 -5.45 11.60 -7.30
C GLY A 38 -6.01 10.22 -7.03
N ILE A 39 -5.79 9.69 -5.84
CA ILE A 39 -6.38 8.41 -5.44
C ILE A 39 -7.81 8.64 -4.94
N GLU A 40 -8.78 7.91 -5.48
CA GLU A 40 -10.19 7.95 -5.03
C GLU A 40 -10.47 6.87 -3.99
N SER A 41 -9.99 5.66 -4.24
CA SER A 41 -10.19 4.52 -3.35
C SER A 41 -9.02 3.57 -3.38
N VAL A 42 -8.86 2.83 -2.29
CA VAL A 42 -7.90 1.74 -2.14
C VAL A 42 -8.67 0.50 -1.72
N ALA A 43 -8.42 -0.62 -2.42
CA ALA A 43 -8.97 -1.93 -2.13
C ALA A 43 -7.84 -2.89 -1.76
N VAL A 44 -8.12 -3.81 -0.84
CA VAL A 44 -7.18 -4.82 -0.36
C VAL A 44 -7.80 -6.20 -0.59
N HIS A 45 -7.04 -7.08 -1.22
CA HIS A 45 -7.41 -8.48 -1.45
C HIS A 45 -6.31 -9.40 -0.92
N VAL A 46 -6.66 -10.28 0.01
CA VAL A 46 -5.75 -11.28 0.56
C VAL A 46 -6.01 -12.62 -0.12
N ASN A 47 -5.00 -13.15 -0.80
CA ASN A 47 -5.04 -14.45 -1.48
C ASN A 47 -3.89 -15.33 -0.98
N GLY A 48 -4.15 -16.03 0.13
CA GLY A 48 -3.14 -16.83 0.82
C GLY A 48 -1.99 -15.96 1.35
N ARG A 49 -0.78 -16.15 0.81
CA ARG A 49 0.42 -15.37 1.18
C ARG A 49 0.66 -14.15 0.28
N ARG A 50 -0.27 -13.83 -0.63
CA ARG A 50 -0.20 -12.64 -1.47
C ARG A 50 -1.27 -11.64 -1.04
N ILE A 51 -0.86 -10.39 -0.85
CA ILE A 51 -1.75 -9.27 -0.51
C ILE A 51 -1.70 -8.32 -1.70
N GLU A 52 -2.82 -8.17 -2.39
CA GLU A 52 -2.96 -7.28 -3.53
C GLU A 52 -3.68 -6.02 -3.08
N VAL A 53 -2.99 -4.89 -3.23
CA VAL A 53 -3.50 -3.56 -2.92
C VAL A 53 -3.69 -2.82 -4.24
N THR A 54 -4.94 -2.48 -4.55
CA THR A 54 -5.32 -1.81 -5.78
C THR A 54 -5.86 -0.43 -5.42
N TRP A 55 -5.30 0.61 -6.03
CA TRP A 55 -5.84 1.96 -5.95
C TRP A 55 -6.57 2.31 -7.25
N THR A 56 -7.61 3.11 -7.13
CA THR A 56 -8.39 3.61 -8.28
C THR A 56 -8.17 5.11 -8.40
N PRO A 57 -7.79 5.62 -9.59
CA PRO A 57 -7.66 7.06 -9.82
C PRO A 57 -9.03 7.72 -9.75
N LYS A 58 -9.05 8.93 -9.19
CA LYS A 58 -10.23 9.79 -9.20
C LYS A 58 -10.63 10.13 -10.63
N ALA A 59 -11.91 9.91 -10.95
CA ALA A 59 -12.47 10.38 -12.20
C ALA A 59 -12.39 11.91 -12.29
N VAL A 60 -11.73 12.41 -13.35
CA VAL A 60 -11.67 13.84 -13.64
C VAL A 60 -12.71 14.18 -14.70
N PRO A 61 -13.75 14.99 -14.37
CA PRO A 61 -14.72 15.46 -15.35
C PRO A 61 -14.05 16.25 -16.48
N PRO A 62 -14.52 16.11 -17.74
CA PRO A 62 -13.89 16.76 -18.89
C PRO A 62 -13.93 18.29 -18.82
N ASP A 63 -14.94 18.87 -18.16
CA ASP A 63 -15.10 20.32 -18.04
C ASP A 63 -14.35 20.93 -16.85
N ARG A 64 -13.57 20.12 -16.11
CA ARG A 64 -12.84 20.59 -14.93
C ARG A 64 -11.54 21.26 -15.35
N ILE A 65 -11.37 22.52 -14.97
CA ILE A 65 -10.10 23.23 -15.15
C ILE A 65 -9.11 22.71 -14.10
N CYS A 66 -8.12 21.94 -14.55
CA CYS A 66 -7.08 21.36 -13.71
C CYS A 66 -5.80 22.17 -13.80
N THR A 67 -5.07 22.27 -12.69
CA THR A 67 -3.75 22.90 -12.70
C THR A 67 -2.76 21.99 -13.44
N MET A 68 -1.78 22.58 -14.15
CA MET A 68 -0.67 21.82 -14.77
C MET A 68 0.47 21.54 -13.77
N ALA A 69 0.16 21.46 -12.48
CA ALA A 69 1.14 21.18 -11.45
C ALA A 69 1.27 19.66 -11.26
N LEU A 70 2.52 19.17 -11.33
CA LEU A 70 2.84 17.84 -10.84
C LEU A 70 2.61 17.81 -9.33
N HIS A 71 2.03 16.73 -8.84
CA HIS A 71 1.92 16.47 -7.42
C HIS A 71 2.04 14.98 -7.15
N ASP A 72 2.47 14.68 -5.93
CA ASP A 72 2.68 13.31 -5.47
C ASP A 72 1.59 12.92 -4.47
N ASP A 73 1.14 11.68 -4.56
CA ASP A 73 0.19 11.08 -3.64
C ASP A 73 0.72 9.73 -3.09
N TRP A 74 0.07 9.22 -2.05
CA TRP A 74 0.48 7.98 -1.38
C TRP A 74 -0.70 7.03 -1.25
N VAL A 75 -0.47 5.74 -1.50
CA VAL A 75 -1.44 4.69 -1.22
C VAL A 75 -1.35 4.36 0.26
N GLU A 76 -2.45 4.54 0.98
CA GLU A 76 -2.58 4.14 2.38
C GLU A 76 -3.63 3.03 2.50
N ALA A 77 -3.26 1.92 3.16
CA ALA A 77 -4.11 0.76 3.32
C ALA A 77 -3.98 0.18 4.73
N GLN A 78 -5.09 -0.32 5.27
CA GLN A 78 -5.11 -1.11 6.50
C GLN A 78 -5.25 -2.59 6.12
N LEU A 79 -4.30 -3.41 6.56
CA LEU A 79 -4.33 -4.86 6.39
C LEU A 79 -4.78 -5.49 7.70
N GLU A 80 -5.83 -6.30 7.69
CA GLU A 80 -6.41 -6.87 8.91
C GLU A 80 -6.47 -8.40 8.82
N GLY A 81 -6.54 -9.06 9.99
CA GLY A 81 -6.75 -10.51 10.06
C GLY A 81 -5.63 -11.37 9.48
N LEU A 82 -4.41 -10.82 9.38
CA LEU A 82 -3.27 -11.56 8.86
C LEU A 82 -2.81 -12.62 9.86
N SER A 83 -2.69 -13.88 9.40
CA SER A 83 -2.03 -14.95 10.15
C SER A 83 -0.52 -14.79 10.18
N ALA A 84 0.14 -15.45 11.12
CA ALA A 84 1.59 -15.47 11.23
C ALA A 84 2.28 -15.93 9.94
N GLY A 85 3.41 -15.30 9.61
CA GLY A 85 4.31 -15.67 8.52
C GLY A 85 4.55 -14.55 7.51
N THR A 86 5.09 -14.91 6.35
CA THR A 86 5.58 -13.95 5.35
C THR A 86 4.58 -13.78 4.21
N TYR A 87 4.29 -12.53 3.88
CA TYR A 87 3.41 -12.11 2.80
C TYR A 87 4.16 -11.32 1.74
N THR A 88 3.78 -11.50 0.49
CA THR A 88 4.15 -10.61 -0.62
C THR A 88 3.03 -9.59 -0.79
N VAL A 89 3.32 -8.33 -0.51
CA VAL A 89 2.42 -7.20 -0.68
C VAL A 89 2.70 -6.56 -2.02
N ALA A 90 1.72 -6.57 -2.92
CA ALA A 90 1.81 -5.96 -4.25
C ALA A 90 0.84 -4.79 -4.35
N VAL A 91 1.33 -3.61 -4.69
CA VAL A 91 0.54 -2.37 -4.81
C VAL A 91 0.54 -1.91 -6.26
N ASN A 92 -0.49 -2.26 -7.04
CA ASN A 92 -0.69 -1.82 -8.45
C ASN A 92 0.64 -1.66 -9.25
N GLU A 93 0.86 -0.52 -9.90
CA GLU A 93 2.12 -0.17 -10.58
C GLU A 93 3.21 0.41 -9.64
N VAL A 94 2.92 0.50 -8.32
CA VAL A 94 3.89 0.91 -7.28
C VAL A 94 4.82 -0.25 -6.92
N GLY A 95 4.50 -1.50 -7.24
CA GLY A 95 5.42 -2.62 -7.08
C GLY A 95 5.19 -3.44 -5.81
N GLU A 96 6.22 -4.19 -5.39
CA GLU A 96 6.06 -5.27 -4.40
C GLU A 96 7.04 -5.14 -3.22
N ALA A 97 6.58 -5.56 -2.04
CA ALA A 97 7.35 -5.62 -0.80
C ALA A 97 7.03 -6.88 0.00
N THR A 98 7.92 -7.24 0.92
CA THR A 98 7.74 -8.38 1.83
C THR A 98 7.30 -7.88 3.20
N LEU A 99 6.22 -8.44 3.73
CA LEU A 99 5.72 -8.20 5.09
C LEU A 99 5.82 -9.49 5.91
N THR A 100 6.44 -9.42 7.08
CA THR A 100 6.50 -10.57 8.01
C THR A 100 5.63 -10.26 9.23
N VAL A 101 4.68 -11.15 9.50
CA VAL A 101 3.77 -11.09 10.65
C VAL A 101 4.22 -12.12 11.68
N ALA A 102 4.45 -11.67 12.92
CA ALA A 102 4.83 -12.56 14.02
C ALA A 102 3.62 -13.39 14.49
N PRO A 103 3.82 -14.62 15.01
CA PRO A 103 2.74 -15.33 15.68
C PRO A 103 2.24 -14.53 16.89
N ARG A 104 0.96 -14.72 17.22
CA ARG A 104 0.41 -14.17 18.46
C ARG A 104 1.25 -14.74 19.61
N ALA A 105 1.69 -13.88 20.52
CA ALA A 105 2.30 -14.34 21.76
C ALA A 105 1.23 -15.14 22.51
N GLU A 106 1.37 -16.46 22.50
CA GLU A 106 0.62 -17.32 23.40
C GLU A 106 1.11 -16.98 24.80
N GLY A 107 0.24 -16.35 25.60
CA GLY A 107 0.49 -16.25 27.03
C GLY A 107 0.51 -17.66 27.60
N GLU A 108 1.54 -17.96 28.39
CA GLU A 108 1.55 -18.99 29.43
C GLU A 108 0.14 -19.18 30.00
N ALA A 109 -0.49 -20.31 29.67
CA ALA A 109 -1.61 -20.80 30.44
C ALA A 109 -1.01 -21.35 31.75
N GLU A 110 -1.20 -20.58 32.82
CA GLU A 110 -0.93 -20.97 34.22
C GLU A 110 -1.79 -22.18 34.63
#